data_AF-A0A6I4XKL8-F1
#
_entry.id   AF-A0A6I4XKL8-F1
#
_cell.length_a   1.000
_cell.length_b   1.000
_cell.length_c   1.000
_cell.angle_alpha   90.00
_cell.angle_beta   90.00
_cell.angle_gamma   90.00
#
_symmetry.space_group_name_H-M   'P 1'
#
loop_
_entity.id
_entity.type
_entity.pdbx_description
1 polymer ?
#
loop_
_entity_poly.entity_id
_entity_poly.type
_entity_poly.pdbx_seq_one_letter_code
_entity_poly.pdbx_strand_id
1 'polypeptide(L)'
;PIELMKEAVVRGSLTYMLALDLLLKRYTSAKDFCEEHFINFSIFKQVSDRLNNYLARFNCYLNLKRREKICGKEKDFRSFFYSLFFISGTSLVPFLSKTNQAQLQNFIEIIKNSYPYFTYTDLRKLKLIMSIGL
;
A
#
# COMPACT_ATOMS: atom_id res chain seq x y z
N PRO A 1 -9.35 6.73 19.02
CA PRO A 1 -8.07 7.01 19.71
C PRO A 1 -6.91 6.11 19.25
N ILE A 2 -6.98 4.79 19.45
CA ILE A 2 -5.89 3.86 19.10
C ILE A 2 -5.68 3.72 17.58
N GLU A 3 -6.76 3.60 16.81
CA GLU A 3 -6.65 3.47 15.33
C GLU A 3 -6.04 4.71 14.68
N LEU A 4 -6.37 5.91 15.18
CA LEU A 4 -5.78 7.17 14.72
C LEU A 4 -4.28 7.26 15.06
N MET A 5 -3.87 6.71 16.21
CA MET A 5 -2.46 6.63 16.59
C MET A 5 -1.68 5.64 15.73
N LYS A 6 -2.24 4.45 15.46
CA LYS A 6 -1.65 3.48 14.53
C LYS A 6 -1.46 4.11 13.15
N GLU A 7 -2.48 4.80 12.67
CA GLU A 7 -2.43 5.51 11.40
C GLU A 7 -1.34 6.60 11.39
N ALA A 8 -1.25 7.42 12.44
CA ALA A 8 -0.21 8.46 12.53
C ALA A 8 1.21 7.88 12.57
N VAL A 9 1.42 6.78 13.31
CA VAL A 9 2.71 6.08 13.38
C VAL A 9 3.10 5.49 12.02
N VAL A 10 2.15 4.87 11.32
CA VAL A 10 2.42 4.31 9.99
C VAL A 10 2.67 5.43 8.96
N ARG A 11 1.90 6.52 9.00
CA ARG A 11 2.10 7.69 8.12
C ARG A 11 3.47 8.32 8.31
N GLY A 12 4.05 8.29 9.51
CA GLY A 12 5.40 8.81 9.77
C GLY A 12 6.54 7.88 9.32
N SER A 13 6.26 6.66 8.88
CA SER A 13 7.28 5.69 8.51
C SER A 13 7.78 5.91 7.07
N LEU A 14 9.07 6.25 6.93
CA LEU A 14 9.73 6.36 5.62
C LEU A 14 9.67 5.05 4.81
N THR A 15 9.70 3.89 5.48
CA THR A 15 9.56 2.59 4.80
C THR A 15 8.17 2.40 4.22
N TYR A 16 7.14 2.88 4.93
CA TYR A 16 5.77 2.87 4.43
C TYR A 16 5.57 3.86 3.28
N MET A 17 6.09 5.09 3.41
CA MET A 17 6.06 6.10 2.35
C MET A 17 6.71 5.59 1.06
N LEU A 18 7.92 5.01 1.15
CA LEU A 18 8.58 4.41 0.00
C LEU A 18 7.74 3.30 -0.64
N ALA A 19 7.15 2.41 0.15
CA ALA A 19 6.27 1.36 -0.39
C ALA A 19 5.06 1.94 -1.14
N LEU A 20 4.47 3.01 -0.62
CA LEU A 20 3.36 3.72 -1.25
C LEU A 20 3.76 4.40 -2.55
N ASP A 21 4.88 5.13 -2.58
CA ASP A 21 5.33 5.83 -3.79
C ASP A 21 5.69 4.87 -4.91
N LEU A 22 6.22 3.69 -4.57
CA LEU A 22 6.47 2.63 -5.52
C LEU A 22 5.15 2.05 -6.08
N LEU A 23 4.17 1.78 -5.21
CA LEU A 23 2.87 1.25 -5.64
C LEU A 23 2.10 2.26 -6.50
N LEU A 24 2.11 3.54 -6.11
CA LEU A 24 1.43 4.63 -6.80
C LEU A 24 2.21 5.16 -8.01
N LYS A 25 3.36 4.57 -8.34
CA LYS A 25 4.25 4.99 -9.43
C LYS A 25 4.66 6.47 -9.34
N ARG A 26 4.80 6.98 -8.12
CA ARG A 26 5.27 8.35 -7.80
C ARG A 26 6.77 8.42 -7.56
N TYR A 27 7.38 7.30 -7.20
CA TYR A 27 8.83 7.24 -7.02
C TYR A 27 9.57 7.50 -8.35
N THR A 28 10.41 8.53 -8.36
CA THR A 28 11.26 8.90 -9.50
C THR A 28 12.69 8.39 -9.31
N SER A 29 13.35 8.79 -8.23
CA SER A 29 14.72 8.42 -7.92
C SER A 29 15.01 8.44 -6.41
N ALA A 30 16.11 7.81 -6.01
CA ALA A 30 16.54 7.80 -4.62
C ALA A 30 16.95 9.21 -4.15
N LYS A 31 17.47 10.03 -5.06
CA LYS A 31 17.85 11.41 -4.78
C LYS A 31 16.61 12.24 -4.45
N ASP A 32 15.59 12.18 -5.30
CA ASP A 32 14.36 12.96 -5.11
C ASP A 32 13.65 12.54 -3.82
N PHE A 33 13.59 11.24 -3.52
CA PHE A 33 13.06 10.74 -2.26
C PHE A 33 13.85 11.25 -1.04
N CYS A 34 15.18 11.32 -1.14
CA CYS A 34 16.03 11.86 -0.07
C CYS A 34 15.76 13.36 0.16
N GLU A 35 15.64 14.13 -0.92
CA GLU A 35 15.36 15.57 -0.87
C GLU A 35 13.97 15.85 -0.31
N GLU A 36 12.94 15.14 -0.76
CA GLU A 36 11.55 15.28 -0.29
C GLU A 36 11.41 15.01 1.21
N HIS A 37 12.14 14.01 1.72
CA HIS A 37 12.05 13.61 3.12
C HIS A 37 13.18 14.15 4.01
N PHE A 38 14.03 15.04 3.48
CA PHE A 38 15.16 15.64 4.20
C PHE A 38 16.08 14.62 4.87
N ILE A 39 16.36 13.51 4.17
CA ILE A 39 17.25 12.45 4.64
C ILE A 39 18.49 12.33 3.75
N ASN A 40 19.56 11.75 4.29
CA ASN A 40 20.72 11.39 3.48
C ASN A 40 20.56 10.00 2.83
N PHE A 41 21.44 9.71 1.87
CA PHE A 41 21.40 8.46 1.12
C PHE A 41 21.64 7.21 1.97
N SER A 42 22.39 7.31 3.07
CA SER A 42 22.62 6.20 3.99
C SER A 42 21.31 5.79 4.68
N ILE A 43 20.52 6.77 5.12
CA ILE A 43 19.19 6.52 5.70
C ILE A 43 18.27 5.90 4.63
N PHE A 44 18.27 6.43 3.41
CA PHE A 44 17.48 5.85 2.31
C PHE A 44 17.85 4.39 2.06
N LYS A 45 19.14 4.04 2.10
CA LYS A 45 19.61 2.67 1.94
C LYS A 45 19.04 1.76 3.04
N GLN A 46 19.07 2.19 4.30
CA GLN A 46 18.46 1.46 5.41
C GLN A 46 16.94 1.30 5.24
N VAL A 47 16.25 2.35 4.79
CA VAL A 47 14.80 2.32 4.52
C VAL A 47 14.48 1.31 3.41
N SER A 48 15.27 1.31 2.33
CA SER A 48 15.12 0.38 1.20
C SER A 48 15.39 -1.06 1.61
N ASP A 49 16.41 -1.30 2.43
CA ASP A 49 16.76 -2.64 2.90
C ASP A 49 15.68 -3.18 3.86
N ARG A 50 15.12 -2.34 4.73
CA ARG A 50 13.95 -2.70 5.56
C ARG A 50 12.75 -3.06 4.70
N LEU A 51 12.44 -2.26 3.68
CA LEU A 51 11.34 -2.57 2.75
C LEU A 51 11.58 -3.91 2.05
N ASN A 52 12.79 -4.14 1.55
CA ASN A 52 13.15 -5.38 0.88
C ASN A 52 13.00 -6.61 1.80
N ASN A 53 13.35 -6.47 3.08
CA ASN A 53 13.16 -7.53 4.08
C ASN A 53 11.68 -7.84 4.35
N TYR A 54 10.80 -6.83 4.31
CA TYR A 54 9.36 -7.07 4.42
C TYR A 54 8.81 -7.74 3.16
N LEU A 55 9.24 -7.30 1.97
CA LEU A 55 8.84 -7.88 0.69
C LEU A 55 9.25 -9.36 0.58
N ALA A 56 10.44 -9.72 1.08
CA ALA A 56 10.95 -11.09 1.02
C ALA A 56 10.02 -12.11 1.70
N ARG A 57 9.29 -11.70 2.75
CA ARG A 57 8.31 -12.55 3.45
C ARG A 57 7.13 -12.96 2.57
N PHE A 58 6.93 -12.25 1.47
CA PHE A 58 5.88 -12.49 0.48
C PHE A 58 6.46 -13.01 -0.84
N ASN A 59 7.73 -13.42 -0.93
CA ASN A 59 8.40 -13.76 -2.20
C ASN A 59 8.51 -12.58 -3.19
N CYS A 60 8.47 -11.34 -2.68
CA CYS A 60 8.72 -10.13 -3.43
C CYS A 60 10.12 -9.59 -3.12
N TYR A 61 10.65 -8.71 -3.98
CA TYR A 61 11.90 -8.00 -3.74
C TYR A 61 11.93 -6.64 -4.43
N LEU A 62 12.80 -5.76 -3.94
CA LEU A 62 13.03 -4.44 -4.49
C LEU A 62 14.10 -4.48 -5.58
N ASN A 63 13.81 -3.87 -6.74
CA ASN A 63 14.80 -3.59 -7.77
C ASN A 63 14.55 -2.20 -8.37
N LEU A 64 15.20 -1.19 -7.77
CA LEU A 64 15.00 0.21 -8.14
C LEU A 64 15.49 0.57 -9.55
N LYS A 65 16.28 -0.30 -10.21
CA LYS A 65 16.77 -0.10 -11.57
C LYS A 65 15.74 -0.50 -12.64
N ARG A 66 14.77 -1.35 -12.30
CA ARG A 66 13.73 -1.80 -13.23
C ARG A 66 12.64 -0.75 -13.42
N ARG A 67 11.78 -0.91 -14.43
CA ARG A 67 10.57 -0.09 -14.58
C ARG A 67 9.63 -0.32 -13.40
N GLU A 68 9.25 -1.57 -13.19
CA GLU A 68 8.51 -2.01 -11.99
C GLU A 68 9.51 -2.27 -10.87
N LYS A 69 9.44 -1.42 -9.84
CA LYS A 69 10.45 -1.34 -8.78
C LYS A 69 10.30 -2.43 -7.73
N ILE A 70 9.09 -2.96 -7.55
CA ILE A 70 8.80 -4.13 -6.73
C ILE A 70 8.57 -5.29 -7.68
N CYS A 71 9.34 -6.35 -7.51
CA CYS A 71 9.29 -7.55 -8.33
C CYS A 71 8.73 -8.71 -7.51
N GLY A 72 7.88 -9.53 -8.11
CA GLY A 72 7.23 -10.68 -7.49
C GLY A 72 6.12 -11.19 -8.41
N LYS A 73 5.45 -12.27 -8.01
CA LYS A 73 4.21 -12.68 -8.69
C LYS A 73 3.08 -11.74 -8.27
N GLU A 74 2.09 -11.56 -9.14
CA GLU A 74 0.98 -10.63 -8.87
C GLU A 74 0.22 -10.97 -7.57
N LYS A 75 -0.03 -12.26 -7.31
CA LYS A 75 -0.65 -12.73 -6.06
C LYS A 75 0.14 -12.31 -4.82
N ASP A 76 1.46 -12.43 -4.89
CA ASP A 76 2.39 -12.17 -3.81
C ASP A 76 2.50 -10.66 -3.54
N PHE A 77 2.57 -9.86 -4.61
CA PHE A 77 2.51 -8.40 -4.58
C PHE A 77 1.23 -7.90 -3.91
N ARG A 78 0.06 -8.41 -4.34
CA ARG A 78 -1.22 -8.03 -3.73
C ARG A 78 -1.30 -8.43 -2.26
N SER A 79 -0.75 -9.58 -1.90
CA SER A 79 -0.74 -10.07 -0.51
C SER A 79 0.11 -9.18 0.42
N PHE A 80 1.26 -8.71 -0.07
CA PHE A 80 2.09 -7.75 0.67
C PHE A 80 1.32 -6.46 0.97
N PHE A 81 0.76 -5.83 -0.06
CA PHE A 81 0.04 -4.56 0.11
C PHE A 81 -1.26 -4.71 0.89
N TYR A 82 -1.96 -5.84 0.75
CA TYR A 82 -3.11 -6.13 1.59
C TYR A 82 -2.71 -6.13 3.07
N SER A 83 -1.62 -6.82 3.40
CA SER A 83 -1.09 -6.89 4.76
C SER A 83 -0.66 -5.51 5.27
N LEU A 84 -0.01 -4.71 4.41
CA LEU A 84 0.44 -3.37 4.73
C LEU A 84 -0.72 -2.45 5.11
N PHE A 85 -1.79 -2.40 4.31
CA PHE A 85 -2.93 -1.52 4.59
C PHE A 85 -3.86 -2.05 5.67
N PHE A 86 -3.87 -3.36 5.90
CA PHE A 86 -4.60 -3.95 7.01
C PHE A 86 -4.02 -3.46 8.35
N ILE A 87 -2.69 -3.43 8.48
CA ILE A 87 -1.99 -2.96 9.68
C ILE A 87 -2.17 -1.45 9.88
N SER A 88 -2.18 -0.69 8.78
CA SER A 88 -2.18 0.76 8.83
C SER A 88 -3.51 1.39 9.23
N GLY A 89 -4.60 0.61 9.24
CA GLY A 89 -5.94 1.13 9.41
C GLY A 89 -6.49 1.66 8.09
N THR A 90 -7.71 1.24 7.77
CA THR A 90 -8.36 1.33 6.44
C THR A 90 -8.56 2.73 5.84
N SER A 91 -8.28 3.82 6.56
CA SER A 91 -8.27 5.20 6.03
C SER A 91 -7.14 5.43 5.03
N LEU A 92 -6.13 4.55 5.04
CA LEU A 92 -4.89 4.71 4.30
C LEU A 92 -4.86 4.10 2.91
N VAL A 93 -5.99 3.66 2.35
CA VAL A 93 -6.07 3.28 0.93
C VAL A 93 -5.97 4.57 0.11
N PRO A 94 -4.80 4.98 -0.42
CA PRO A 94 -4.65 6.23 -1.18
C PRO A 94 -5.18 6.05 -2.62
N PHE A 95 -5.76 4.88 -2.93
CA PHE A 95 -5.84 4.33 -4.29
C PHE A 95 -7.03 4.75 -5.12
N LEU A 96 -7.99 5.49 -4.58
CA LEU A 96 -9.14 5.81 -5.39
C LEU A 96 -9.03 7.27 -5.81
N SER A 97 -8.44 7.46 -7.00
CA SER A 97 -8.88 8.53 -7.88
C SER A 97 -10.41 8.62 -7.78
N LYS A 98 -10.98 9.84 -7.79
CA LYS A 98 -12.44 10.02 -7.66
C LYS A 98 -13.23 9.12 -8.61
N THR A 99 -12.67 8.82 -9.78
CA THR A 99 -13.18 7.90 -10.80
C THR A 99 -13.32 6.45 -10.34
N ASN A 100 -12.35 5.90 -9.60
CA ASN A 100 -12.41 4.51 -9.11
C ASN A 100 -13.26 4.36 -7.84
N GLN A 101 -13.52 5.46 -7.11
CA GLN A 101 -14.38 5.43 -5.92
C GLN A 101 -15.82 5.05 -6.28
N ALA A 102 -16.39 5.64 -7.33
CA ALA A 102 -17.78 5.38 -7.72
C ALA A 102 -17.99 3.93 -8.18
N GLN A 103 -17.07 3.40 -9.00
CA GLN A 103 -17.13 2.02 -9.46
C GLN A 103 -16.99 1.02 -8.30
N LEU A 104 -16.07 1.29 -7.37
CA LEU A 104 -15.87 0.44 -6.22
C LEU A 104 -17.06 0.48 -5.25
N GLN A 105 -17.69 1.66 -5.08
CA GLN A 105 -18.90 1.77 -4.27
C GLN A 105 -20.07 1.01 -4.90
N ASN A 106 -20.28 1.15 -6.21
CA ASN A 106 -21.31 0.41 -6.92
C ASN A 106 -21.11 -1.12 -6.79
N PHE A 107 -19.87 -1.59 -6.92
CA PHE A 107 -19.56 -3.01 -6.70
C PHE A 107 -19.81 -3.47 -5.26
N ILE A 108 -19.46 -2.65 -4.27
CA ILE A 108 -19.74 -2.94 -2.86
C ILE A 108 -21.25 -3.00 -2.60
N GLU A 109 -22.05 -2.13 -3.21
CA GLU A 109 -23.51 -2.17 -3.12
C GLU A 109 -24.09 -3.44 -3.73
N ILE A 110 -23.59 -3.87 -4.90
CA ILE A 110 -23.97 -5.15 -5.51
C ILE A 110 -23.66 -6.31 -4.54
N ILE A 111 -22.45 -6.37 -3.97
CA ILE A 111 -22.05 -7.42 -3.01
C ILE A 111 -22.96 -7.41 -1.78
N LYS A 112 -23.25 -6.24 -1.20
CA LYS A 112 -24.16 -6.11 -0.05
C LYS A 112 -25.55 -6.66 -0.35
N ASN A 113 -26.08 -6.36 -1.53
CA ASN A 113 -27.42 -6.78 -1.93
C ASN A 113 -27.48 -8.29 -2.23
N SER A 114 -26.42 -8.86 -2.81
CA SER A 114 -26.33 -10.30 -3.09
C SER A 114 -25.97 -11.15 -1.87
N TYR A 115 -25.23 -10.58 -0.91
CA TYR A 115 -24.70 -11.29 0.26
C TYR A 115 -24.92 -10.48 1.54
N PRO A 116 -26.17 -10.47 2.08
CA PRO A 116 -26.55 -9.62 3.21
C PRO A 116 -25.84 -9.96 4.52
N TYR A 117 -25.17 -11.11 4.60
CA TYR A 117 -24.40 -11.56 5.75
C TYR A 117 -22.98 -10.98 5.82
N PHE A 118 -22.53 -10.25 4.80
CA PHE A 118 -21.22 -9.59 4.84
C PHE A 118 -21.21 -8.48 5.90
N THR A 119 -20.29 -8.60 6.86
CA THR A 119 -20.14 -7.56 7.88
C THR A 119 -19.48 -6.31 7.28
N TYR A 120 -19.57 -5.19 7.98
CA TYR A 120 -18.83 -3.97 7.63
C TYR A 120 -17.32 -4.24 7.47
N THR A 121 -16.77 -5.13 8.30
CA THR A 121 -15.36 -5.52 8.25
C THR A 121 -15.02 -6.30 6.99
N ASP A 122 -15.90 -7.20 6.54
CA ASP A 122 -15.69 -7.99 5.33
C ASP A 122 -15.72 -7.11 4.08
N LEU A 123 -16.66 -6.17 4.04
CA LEU A 123 -16.77 -5.19 2.97
C LEU A 123 -15.55 -4.26 2.92
N ARG A 124 -15.00 -3.88 4.07
CA ARG A 124 -13.74 -3.12 4.15
C ARG A 124 -12.55 -3.90 3.59
N LYS A 125 -12.43 -5.19 3.91
CA LYS A 125 -11.37 -6.06 3.36
C LYS A 125 -11.52 -6.22 1.85
N LEU A 126 -12.74 -6.44 1.35
CA LEU A 126 -13.00 -6.52 -0.09
C LEU A 126 -12.62 -5.23 -0.81
N LYS A 127 -13.04 -4.07 -0.27
CA LYS A 127 -12.68 -2.74 -0.80
C LYS A 127 -11.17 -2.60 -0.95
N LEU A 128 -10.44 -3.06 0.05
CA LEU A 128 -8.98 -3.03 0.08
C LEU A 128 -8.36 -3.92 -0.99
N ILE A 129 -8.77 -5.20 -1.04
CA ILE A 129 -8.28 -6.18 -2.04
C ILE A 129 -8.48 -5.66 -3.46
N MET A 130 -9.67 -5.10 -3.74
CA MET A 130 -9.99 -4.57 -5.07
C MET A 130 -9.21 -3.32 -5.43
N SER A 131 -8.79 -2.53 -4.43
CA SER A 131 -8.02 -1.30 -4.66
C SER A 131 -6.54 -1.58 -5.01
N ILE A 132 -6.04 -2.80 -4.78
CA ILE A 132 -4.60 -3.15 -4.91
C ILE A 132 -4.27 -3.70 -6.31
N GLY A 133 -5.19 -3.66 -7.28
CA GLY A 133 -4.94 -4.20 -8.63
C GLY A 133 -5.74 -3.51 -9.74
N LEU A 134 -6.21 -2.28 -9.49
CA LEU A 134 -6.77 -1.35 -10.49
C LEU A 134 -5.70 -0.32 -10.85
#